data_AF-K5W3X4-F1
#
_entry.id   AF-K5W3X4-F1
#
_cell.length_a   1.000
_cell.length_b   1.000
_cell.length_c   1.000
_cell.angle_alpha   90.00
_cell.angle_beta   90.00
_cell.angle_gamma   90.00
#
_symmetry.space_group_name_H-M   'P 1'
#
loop_
_entity.id
_entity.type
_entity.pdbx_description
1 polymer ?
#
loop_
_entity_poly.entity_id
_entity_poly.type
_entity_poly.pdbx_seq_one_letter_code
_entity_poly.pdbx_strand_id
1 'polypeptide(L)'
;MTISTRSRGRSNTEDAPNKRQKVEEHVQDALPPEEAQPVVGERHASLWFDEGNVVLAARGKSFKLHSGVLAHHSKVFKDILSAAALANLQERLDGCPVLRTDDIGDVLAQLLQIIYDGGKRCVALL
;
A
#
# COMPACT_ATOMS: atom_id res chain seq x y z
N MET A 1 10.94 -70.23 -9.62
CA MET A 1 9.65 -70.23 -10.34
C MET A 1 9.47 -68.82 -10.91
N THR A 2 9.97 -68.56 -12.12
CA THR A 2 9.19 -68.51 -13.39
C THR A 2 8.14 -67.40 -13.33
N ILE A 3 8.07 -66.41 -14.24
CA ILE A 3 7.99 -66.54 -15.71
C ILE A 3 8.31 -65.18 -16.38
N SER A 4 8.93 -65.25 -17.56
CA SER A 4 8.95 -64.28 -18.66
C SER A 4 7.55 -63.69 -18.97
N THR A 5 7.40 -62.49 -19.55
CA THR A 5 7.37 -62.34 -21.02
C THR A 5 7.74 -60.94 -21.56
N ARG A 6 8.49 -61.01 -22.65
CA ARG A 6 8.84 -60.03 -23.69
C ARG A 6 7.64 -59.78 -24.61
N SER A 7 7.43 -58.54 -25.08
CA SER A 7 6.94 -58.32 -26.46
C SER A 7 6.94 -56.85 -26.91
N ARG A 8 7.59 -56.65 -28.06
CA ARG A 8 7.58 -55.48 -28.95
C ARG A 8 6.18 -55.21 -29.52
N GLY A 9 5.89 -53.96 -29.89
CA GLY A 9 4.77 -53.65 -30.78
C GLY A 9 4.73 -52.18 -31.17
N ARG A 10 5.00 -51.91 -32.44
CA ARG A 10 5.05 -50.61 -33.12
C ARG A 10 3.88 -50.59 -34.09
N SER A 11 3.04 -49.54 -34.12
CA SER A 11 2.32 -49.12 -35.35
C SER A 11 1.41 -47.91 -35.13
N ASN A 12 1.62 -46.91 -36.00
CA ASN A 12 0.78 -45.75 -36.28
C ASN A 12 -0.66 -46.11 -36.65
N THR A 13 -1.59 -45.20 -36.38
CA THR A 13 -2.63 -44.79 -37.34
C THR A 13 -2.98 -43.31 -37.13
N GLU A 14 -2.70 -42.54 -38.18
CA GLU A 14 -3.33 -41.27 -38.57
C GLU A 14 -4.87 -41.44 -38.52
N ASP A 15 -5.74 -40.46 -38.28
CA ASP A 15 -5.98 -39.26 -39.08
C ASP A 15 -7.12 -38.50 -38.37
N ALA A 16 -6.97 -37.22 -38.08
CA ALA A 16 -8.09 -36.37 -37.65
C ALA A 16 -8.01 -35.02 -38.38
N PRO A 17 -8.94 -34.72 -39.31
CA PRO A 17 -8.94 -33.47 -40.04
C PRO A 17 -9.63 -32.38 -39.22
N ASN A 18 -8.79 -31.53 -38.63
CA ASN A 18 -8.83 -30.07 -38.75
C ASN A 18 -10.19 -29.35 -38.75
N LYS A 19 -10.62 -28.83 -37.59
CA LYS A 19 -11.43 -27.61 -37.48
C LYS A 19 -10.58 -26.45 -36.94
N ARG A 20 -9.81 -25.85 -37.85
CA ARG A 20 -9.38 -24.43 -37.91
C ARG A 20 -9.13 -23.75 -36.56
N GLN A 21 -7.93 -23.97 -36.04
CA GLN A 21 -7.27 -23.05 -35.12
C GLN A 21 -6.68 -21.89 -35.95
N LYS A 22 -7.10 -20.65 -35.66
CA LYS A 22 -6.61 -19.43 -36.31
C LYS A 22 -5.69 -18.71 -35.32
N VAL A 23 -4.40 -18.83 -35.63
CA VAL A 23 -3.34 -17.80 -35.57
C VAL A 23 -2.63 -17.56 -34.22
N GLU A 24 -1.34 -17.93 -34.27
CA GLU A 24 -0.19 -17.41 -33.53
C GLU A 24 -0.25 -15.90 -33.24
N GLU A 25 0.10 -15.48 -32.03
CA GLU A 25 1.43 -14.89 -31.84
C GLU A 25 1.81 -14.81 -30.36
N HIS A 26 3.10 -15.03 -30.19
CA HIS A 26 3.93 -15.09 -29.00
C HIS A 26 4.08 -13.72 -28.34
N VAL A 27 3.83 -13.56 -27.04
CA VAL A 27 4.70 -12.85 -26.08
C VAL A 27 4.31 -13.31 -24.66
N GLN A 28 5.32 -13.60 -23.84
CA GLN A 28 5.22 -13.94 -22.42
C GLN A 28 4.59 -12.78 -21.65
N ASP A 29 3.37 -12.93 -21.11
CA ASP A 29 2.97 -12.11 -19.96
C ASP A 29 3.37 -12.87 -18.70
N ALA A 30 4.61 -12.60 -18.32
CA ALA A 30 5.17 -12.94 -17.04
C ALA A 30 4.19 -12.60 -15.91
N LEU A 31 4.09 -13.50 -14.93
CA LEU A 31 3.73 -13.16 -13.56
C LEU A 31 4.35 -11.79 -13.24
N PRO A 32 3.58 -10.80 -12.71
CA PRO A 32 4.11 -9.49 -12.42
C PRO A 32 5.41 -9.65 -11.62
N PRO A 33 6.54 -9.13 -12.12
CA PRO A 33 7.75 -9.11 -11.34
C PRO A 33 7.51 -8.15 -10.16
N GLU A 34 7.90 -8.62 -8.97
CA GLU A 34 8.86 -7.88 -8.15
C GLU A 34 8.32 -6.65 -7.38
N GLU A 35 8.25 -6.80 -6.05
CA GLU A 35 8.74 -5.82 -5.07
C GLU A 35 8.59 -4.32 -5.39
N ALA A 36 7.38 -3.82 -5.65
CA ALA A 36 7.12 -2.39 -5.62
C ALA A 36 6.84 -1.96 -4.17
N GLN A 37 7.86 -1.40 -3.52
CA GLN A 37 7.71 -0.70 -2.24
C GLN A 37 6.57 0.32 -2.32
N PRO A 38 5.83 0.51 -1.22
CA PRO A 38 4.42 0.73 -1.29
C PRO A 38 4.15 2.17 -1.70
N VAL A 39 3.33 2.39 -2.71
CA VAL A 39 2.92 3.73 -3.15
C VAL A 39 2.36 4.46 -1.92
N VAL A 40 3.03 5.52 -1.48
CA VAL A 40 2.46 6.42 -0.48
C VAL A 40 1.19 6.98 -1.12
N GLY A 41 0.04 6.78 -0.45
CA GLY A 41 -1.27 7.13 -1.02
C GLY A 41 -1.41 8.60 -1.43
N GLU A 42 -2.51 8.95 -2.09
CA GLU A 42 -2.76 10.31 -2.58
C GLU A 42 -2.66 11.37 -1.47
N ARG A 43 -1.98 12.49 -1.74
CA ARG A 43 -1.80 13.58 -0.78
C ARG A 43 -3.16 14.22 -0.48
N HIS A 44 -3.52 14.30 0.80
CA HIS A 44 -4.77 14.93 1.20
C HIS A 44 -4.71 16.44 1.05
N ALA A 45 -5.59 17.02 0.23
CA ALA A 45 -5.55 18.44 -0.16
C ALA A 45 -5.47 19.44 1.01
N SER A 46 -6.21 19.23 2.10
CA SER A 46 -6.23 20.16 3.25
C SER A 46 -5.36 19.75 4.45
N LEU A 47 -4.82 18.53 4.45
CA LEU A 47 -4.05 17.96 5.56
C LEU A 47 -2.61 17.67 5.11
N TRP A 48 -2.10 18.60 4.30
CA TRP A 48 -0.76 18.60 3.77
C TRP A 48 -0.12 19.95 4.09
N PHE A 49 0.56 20.02 5.23
CA PHE A 49 1.18 21.25 5.70
C PHE A 49 2.64 21.33 5.24
N ASP A 50 3.03 22.46 4.65
CA ASP A 50 4.41 22.67 4.17
C ASP A 50 5.44 22.58 5.32
N GLU A 51 5.08 23.14 6.48
CA GLU A 51 5.87 23.10 7.73
C GLU A 51 5.67 21.79 8.54
N GLY A 52 4.89 20.85 8.01
CA GLY A 52 4.70 19.55 8.65
C GLY A 52 6.02 18.78 8.73
N ASN A 53 6.25 18.12 9.87
CA ASN A 53 7.50 17.41 10.17
C ASN A 53 7.36 15.88 10.21
N VAL A 54 6.16 15.36 9.91
CA VAL A 54 5.91 13.92 9.77
C VAL A 54 4.88 13.67 8.67
N VAL A 55 5.05 12.56 7.94
CA VAL A 55 4.06 12.07 6.99
C VAL A 55 3.38 10.84 7.57
N LEU A 56 2.05 10.86 7.65
CA LEU A 56 1.24 9.67 7.90
C LEU A 56 0.75 9.10 6.58
N ALA A 57 1.11 7.85 6.27
CA ALA A 57 0.66 7.14 5.09
C ALA A 57 -0.36 6.08 5.50
N ALA A 58 -1.61 6.27 5.09
CA ALA A 58 -2.73 5.36 5.33
C ALA A 58 -3.15 4.68 4.02
N ARG A 59 -4.17 3.82 4.07
CA ARG A 59 -4.70 3.18 2.86
C ARG A 59 -5.29 4.23 1.92
N GLY A 60 -4.67 4.37 0.75
CA GLY A 60 -5.11 5.26 -0.32
C GLY A 60 -4.83 6.74 -0.11
N LYS A 61 -4.39 7.18 1.08
CA LYS A 61 -4.14 8.59 1.38
C LYS A 61 -2.88 8.83 2.19
N SER A 62 -2.31 10.01 2.04
CA SER A 62 -1.19 10.49 2.84
C SER A 62 -1.44 11.90 3.36
N PHE A 63 -0.82 12.19 4.51
CA PHE A 63 -0.99 13.43 5.25
C PHE A 63 0.37 13.93 5.70
N LYS A 64 0.67 15.21 5.51
CA LYS A 64 1.88 15.84 6.05
C LYS A 64 1.48 16.77 7.19
N LEU A 65 1.92 16.46 8.40
CA LEU A 65 1.35 16.95 9.66
C LEU A 65 2.43 17.38 10.65
N HIS A 66 2.01 18.05 11.72
CA HIS A 66 2.86 18.41 12.86
C HIS A 66 2.76 17.34 13.96
N SER A 67 3.85 16.63 14.24
CA SER A 67 3.90 15.58 15.26
C SER A 67 3.53 16.09 16.65
N GLY A 68 3.95 17.31 16.99
CA GLY A 68 3.64 17.94 18.28
C GLY A 68 2.14 18.19 18.49
N VAL A 69 1.41 18.60 17.44
CA VAL A 69 -0.04 18.79 17.49
C VAL A 69 -0.73 17.45 17.76
N LEU A 70 -0.36 16.41 17.01
CA LEU A 70 -0.93 15.07 17.19
C LEU A 70 -0.64 14.51 18.59
N ALA A 71 0.59 14.66 19.08
CA ALA A 71 1.02 14.24 20.40
C ALA A 71 0.31 15.00 21.54
N HIS A 72 -0.08 16.26 21.31
CA HIS A 72 -0.82 17.04 22.29
C HIS A 72 -2.26 16.52 22.48
N HIS A 73 -2.90 16.11 21.38
CA HIS A 73 -4.31 15.66 21.40
C HIS A 73 -4.49 14.15 21.64
N SER A 74 -3.43 13.35 21.55
CA SER A 74 -3.51 11.90 21.77
C SER A 74 -2.22 11.34 22.36
N LYS A 75 -2.37 10.61 23.48
CA LYS A 75 -1.26 9.86 24.08
C LYS A 75 -0.70 8.80 23.14
N VAL A 76 -1.56 8.16 22.35
CA VAL A 76 -1.13 7.17 21.35
C VAL A 76 -0.22 7.82 20.32
N PHE A 77 -0.62 8.99 19.78
CA PHE A 77 0.24 9.72 18.84
C PHE A 77 1.54 10.20 19.49
N LYS A 78 1.50 10.59 20.77
CA LYS A 78 2.72 10.98 21.50
C LYS A 78 3.75 9.86 21.55
N ASP A 79 3.31 8.63 21.79
CA ASP A 79 4.21 7.50 21.94
C ASP A 79 4.76 7.06 20.56
N ILE A 80 3.89 6.94 19.55
CA ILE A 80 4.30 6.46 18.21
C ILE A 80 5.02 7.52 17.36
N LEU A 81 4.80 8.81 17.63
CA LEU A 81 5.47 9.94 16.96
C LEU A 81 6.56 10.58 17.83
N SER A 82 7.06 9.87 18.83
CA SER A 82 8.18 10.34 19.64
C SER A 82 9.42 10.57 18.77
N ALA A 83 10.31 11.48 19.17
CA ALA A 83 11.51 11.79 18.41
C ALA A 83 12.36 10.54 18.13
N ALA A 84 12.46 9.63 19.11
CA ALA A 84 13.14 8.35 18.94
C ALA A 84 12.44 7.45 17.93
N ALA A 85 11.10 7.33 17.98
CA ALA A 85 10.35 6.54 17.03
C ALA A 85 10.50 7.07 15.59
N LEU A 86 10.37 8.39 15.40
CA LEU A 86 10.50 9.02 14.09
C LEU A 86 11.91 8.89 13.51
N ALA A 87 12.95 8.97 14.35
CA ALA A 87 14.34 8.77 13.91
C ALA A 87 14.59 7.35 13.39
N ASN A 88 13.89 6.34 13.92
CA ASN A 88 14.05 4.94 13.54
C ASN A 88 13.32 4.56 12.25
N LEU A 89 12.34 5.36 11.81
CA LEU A 89 11.67 5.15 10.52
C LEU A 89 12.72 5.28 9.41
N GLN A 90 12.68 4.41 8.40
CA GLN A 90 13.62 4.45 7.28
C GLN A 90 13.07 5.28 6.10
N GLU A 91 11.76 5.21 5.89
CA GLU A 91 11.10 5.87 4.77
C GLU A 91 10.98 7.38 5.00
N ARG A 92 11.26 8.16 3.95
CA ARG A 92 11.16 9.62 3.96
C ARG A 92 10.36 10.10 2.75
N LEU A 93 9.51 11.10 2.96
CA LEU A 93 8.78 11.82 1.91
C LEU A 93 8.87 13.31 2.18
N ASP A 94 9.29 14.09 1.18
CA ASP A 94 9.57 15.52 1.31
C ASP A 94 10.51 15.82 2.50
N GLY A 95 11.52 14.96 2.72
CA GLY A 95 12.46 15.04 3.84
C GLY A 95 11.89 14.65 5.21
N CYS A 96 10.60 14.33 5.31
CA CYS A 96 9.92 13.99 6.56
C CYS A 96 9.83 12.47 6.77
N PRO A 97 9.96 11.96 8.01
CA PRO A 97 9.72 10.55 8.33
C PRO A 97 8.29 10.14 7.95
N VAL A 98 8.17 8.98 7.28
CA VAL A 98 6.87 8.40 6.91
C VAL A 98 6.50 7.31 7.91
N LEU A 99 5.40 7.51 8.63
CA LEU A 99 4.78 6.48 9.44
C LEU A 99 3.62 5.86 8.65
N ARG A 100 3.74 4.58 8.35
CA ARG A 100 2.67 3.80 7.72
C ARG A 100 1.66 3.32 8.74
N THR A 101 0.39 3.42 8.39
CA THR A 101 -0.72 2.84 9.14
C THR A 101 -1.63 2.03 8.22
N ASP A 102 -2.25 1.00 8.79
CA ASP A 102 -3.28 0.19 8.13
C ASP A 102 -4.68 0.82 8.17
N ASP A 103 -4.82 2.01 8.77
CA ASP A 103 -6.09 2.73 8.83
C ASP A 103 -6.60 3.11 7.43
N ILE A 104 -7.93 3.24 7.33
CA ILE A 104 -8.59 3.76 6.13
C ILE A 104 -8.34 5.27 6.04
N GLY A 105 -7.78 5.73 4.92
CA GLY A 105 -7.42 7.13 4.71
C GLY A 105 -8.55 8.12 5.01
N ASP A 106 -9.76 7.86 4.55
CA ASP A 106 -10.93 8.72 4.78
C ASP A 106 -11.36 8.82 6.26
N VAL A 107 -11.23 7.72 7.00
CA VAL A 107 -11.56 7.69 8.43
C VAL A 107 -10.51 8.46 9.22
N LEU A 108 -9.23 8.23 8.90
CA LEU A 108 -8.13 8.95 9.52
C LEU A 108 -8.20 10.46 9.21
N ALA A 109 -8.57 10.83 7.98
CA ALA A 109 -8.75 12.23 7.59
C ALA A 109 -9.76 12.96 8.48
N GLN A 110 -10.90 12.32 8.80
CA GLN A 110 -11.91 12.93 9.69
C GLN A 110 -11.38 13.15 11.10
N LEU A 111 -10.65 12.18 11.66
CA LEU A 111 -10.01 12.33 12.97
C LEU A 111 -9.00 13.49 12.96
N LEU A 112 -8.15 13.54 11.94
CA LEU A 112 -7.15 14.58 11.78
C LEU A 112 -7.78 15.96 11.60
N GLN A 113 -8.87 16.06 10.84
CA GLN A 113 -9.65 17.30 10.72
C GLN A 113 -10.18 17.75 12.08
N ILE A 114 -10.73 16.86 12.90
CA ILE A 114 -11.20 17.23 14.25
C ILE A 114 -10.06 17.77 15.12
N ILE A 115 -8.87 17.17 15.03
CA ILE A 115 -7.69 17.62 15.79
C ILE A 115 -7.26 19.03 15.35
N TYR A 116 -7.28 19.32 14.04
CA TYR A 116 -6.79 20.61 13.51
C TYR A 116 -7.86 21.71 13.44
N ASP A 117 -9.13 21.36 13.25
CA ASP A 117 -10.26 22.29 13.13
C ASP A 117 -11.05 22.45 14.44
N GLY A 118 -10.78 21.63 15.46
CA GLY A 118 -11.51 21.61 16.75
C GLY A 118 -11.50 22.93 17.52
N GLY A 119 -10.59 23.85 17.19
CA GLY A 119 -10.55 25.21 17.74
C GLY A 119 -11.52 26.20 17.07
N LYS A 120 -12.16 25.85 15.94
CA LYS A 120 -13.09 26.75 15.21
C LYS A 120 -14.47 26.88 15.87
N ARG A 121 -14.67 26.31 17.05
CA ARG A 121 -15.89 26.51 17.86
C ARG A 121 -15.66 27.54 18.96
N CYS A 122 -15.27 28.76 18.58
CA CYS A 122 -15.62 29.92 19.40
C CYS A 122 -17.12 30.15 19.21
N VAL A 123 -17.94 29.58 20.10
CA VAL A 123 -19.26 30.15 20.36
C VAL A 123 -18.97 31.53 20.94
N ALA A 124 -19.13 32.57 20.11
CA ALA A 124 -19.18 33.94 20.61
C ALA A 124 -20.42 34.03 21.51
N LEU A 125 -20.22 33.86 22.82
CA LEU A 125 -21.15 34.36 23.82
C LEU A 125 -20.83 35.84 23.99
N LEU A 126 -21.50 36.69 23.22
CA LEU A 126 -21.74 38.09 23.51
C LEU A 126 -23.21 38.39 23.23
#